data_AF-A0A6B2G717-F1
#
_entry.id   AF-A0A6B2G717-F1
#
_cell.length_a   1.000
_cell.length_b   1.000
_cell.length_c   1.000
_cell.angle_alpha   90.00
_cell.angle_beta   90.00
_cell.angle_gamma   90.00
#
_symmetry.space_group_name_H-M   'P 1'
#
loop_
_entity.id
_entity.type
_entity.pdbx_description
1 polymer ?
#
loop_
_entity_poly.entity_id
_entity_poly.type
_entity_poly.pdbx_seq_one_letter_code
_entity_poly.pdbx_strand_id
1 'polypeptide(L)' 'ALTPKPANLTSARVQAQQDGELFWKITNGRGPMIKWGPIIKESDRWDLVNYIRTLKK' A
#
# COMPACT_ATOMS: atom_id res chain seq x y z
N ALA A 1 -19.71 -2.78 1.62
CA ALA A 1 -18.54 -1.89 1.38
C ALA A 1 -17.64 -1.95 2.60
N LEU A 2 -16.31 -1.82 2.45
CA LEU A 2 -15.38 -1.82 3.59
C LEU A 2 -15.55 -0.55 4.43
N THR A 3 -15.59 -0.72 5.75
CA THR A 3 -15.66 0.36 6.74
C THR A 3 -14.44 0.26 7.66
N PRO A 4 -13.49 1.21 7.64
CA PRO A 4 -13.43 2.41 6.78
C PRO A 4 -13.15 2.09 5.30
N LYS A 5 -13.47 3.06 4.43
CA LYS A 5 -13.15 2.98 2.99
C LYS A 5 -11.63 2.92 2.79
N PRO A 6 -11.15 2.22 1.74
CA PRO A 6 -9.74 2.24 1.36
C PRO A 6 -9.22 3.67 1.15
N ALA A 7 -7.95 3.87 1.48
CA ALA A 7 -7.31 5.17 1.29
C ALA A 7 -7.14 5.50 -0.21
N ASN A 8 -7.25 6.78 -0.55
CA ASN A 8 -6.91 7.25 -1.89
C ASN A 8 -5.38 7.27 -2.07
N LEU A 9 -4.85 6.43 -2.96
CA LEU A 9 -3.42 6.31 -3.22
C LEU A 9 -2.79 7.56 -3.86
N THR A 10 -3.59 8.39 -4.53
CA THR A 10 -3.13 9.68 -5.11
C THR A 10 -3.09 10.82 -4.08
N SER A 11 -3.61 10.60 -2.86
CA SER A 11 -3.68 11.66 -1.85
C SER A 11 -2.31 12.02 -1.28
N ALA A 12 -2.10 13.29 -0.93
CA ALA A 12 -0.88 13.77 -0.29
C ALA A 12 -0.53 12.99 0.98
N ARG A 13 -1.54 12.59 1.76
CA ARG A 13 -1.37 11.76 2.97
C ARG A 13 -0.77 10.38 2.67
N VAL A 14 -1.16 9.75 1.56
CA VAL A 14 -0.57 8.45 1.19
C VAL A 14 0.80 8.65 0.57
N GLN A 15 0.96 9.64 -0.29
CA GLN A 15 2.23 9.95 -0.95
C GLN A 15 3.31 10.43 0.03
N ALA A 16 2.95 11.04 1.17
CA ALA A 16 3.89 11.45 2.21
C ALA A 16 4.40 10.30 3.11
N GLN A 17 3.83 9.09 3.00
CA GLN A 17 4.32 7.93 3.74
C GLN A 17 5.67 7.50 3.20
N GLN A 18 6.49 6.86 4.04
CA GLN A 18 7.76 6.29 3.59
C GLN A 18 7.54 5.00 2.79
N ASP A 19 8.46 4.66 1.90
CA ASP A 19 8.36 3.43 1.07
C ASP A 19 8.25 2.17 1.94
N GLY A 20 9.05 2.10 3.02
CA GLY A 20 8.98 1.03 3.99
C GLY A 20 7.62 0.93 4.70
N GLU A 21 6.92 2.05 4.91
CA GLU A 21 5.58 2.05 5.51
C GLU A 21 4.53 1.48 4.54
N LEU A 22 4.61 1.85 3.26
CA LEU A 22 3.73 1.28 2.22
C LEU A 22 3.98 -0.21 2.07
N PHE A 23 5.24 -0.63 1.97
CA PHE A 23 5.63 -2.03 1.90
C PHE A 23 5.13 -2.82 3.11
N TRP A 24 5.30 -2.26 4.32
CA TRP A 24 4.83 -2.90 5.54
C TRP A 24 3.30 -3.08 5.55
N LYS A 25 2.54 -2.09 5.08
CA LYS A 25 1.07 -2.17 5.00
C LYS A 25 0.59 -3.20 3.98
N ILE A 26 1.26 -3.30 2.84
CA ILE A 26 0.96 -4.35 1.83
C ILE A 26 1.25 -5.72 2.46
N THR A 27 2.39 -5.86 3.12
CA THR A 27 2.85 -7.12 3.72
C THR A 27 1.94 -7.60 4.85
N ASN A 28 1.67 -6.73 5.83
CA ASN A 28 1.05 -7.09 7.10
C ASN A 28 -0.44 -6.73 7.16
N GLY A 29 -0.96 -6.02 6.16
CA GLY A 29 -2.29 -5.42 6.23
C GLY A 29 -2.36 -4.25 7.22
N ARG A 30 -3.53 -3.61 7.28
CA ARG A 30 -3.85 -2.57 8.27
C ARG A 30 -5.35 -2.39 8.41
N GLY A 31 -5.88 -2.60 9.61
CA GLY A 31 -7.32 -2.54 9.86
C GLY A 31 -8.07 -3.56 8.99
N PRO A 32 -9.05 -3.15 8.15
CA PRO A 32 -9.78 -4.06 7.27
C PRO A 32 -8.98 -4.51 6.04
N MET A 33 -7.79 -3.96 5.79
CA MET A 33 -6.92 -4.39 4.71
C MET A 33 -6.23 -5.71 5.10
N ILE A 34 -6.47 -6.77 4.32
CA ILE A 34 -5.86 -8.09 4.49
C ILE A 34 -4.33 -8.05 4.30
N LYS A 35 -3.66 -9.11 4.75
CA LYS A 35 -2.21 -9.29 4.55
C LYS A 35 -1.94 -9.85 3.16
N TRP A 36 -1.13 -9.16 2.35
CA TRP A 36 -0.77 -9.65 1.02
C TRP A 36 0.56 -10.40 0.99
N GLY A 37 1.36 -10.35 2.05
CA GLY A 37 2.65 -11.04 2.11
C GLY A 37 2.62 -12.55 1.82
N PRO A 38 1.61 -13.32 2.25
CA PRO A 38 1.51 -14.74 1.92
C PRO A 38 1.10 -15.02 0.45
N ILE A 39 0.57 -14.01 -0.25
CA ILE A 39 -0.05 -14.15 -1.57
C ILE A 39 0.87 -13.60 -2.66
N ILE A 40 1.56 -12.50 -2.37
CA ILE A 40 2.40 -11.74 -3.32
C ILE A 40 3.86 -11.86 -2.90
N LYS A 41 4.73 -12.16 -3.86
CA LYS A 41 6.18 -12.23 -3.63
C LYS A 41 6.74 -10.89 -3.18
N GLU A 42 7.88 -10.92 -2.50
CA GLU A 42 8.52 -9.70 -2.01
C GLU A 42 8.90 -8.70 -3.11
N SER A 43 9.47 -9.19 -4.22
CA SER A 43 9.79 -8.38 -5.40
C SER A 43 8.57 -7.60 -5.90
N ASP A 44 7.46 -8.30 -6.08
CA ASP A 44 6.25 -7.75 -6.69
C ASP A 44 5.57 -6.74 -5.74
N ARG A 45 5.76 -6.89 -4.42
CA ARG A 45 5.34 -5.89 -3.43
C ARG A 45 6.17 -4.61 -3.52
N TRP A 46 7.47 -4.71 -3.78
CA TRP A 46 8.30 -3.53 -4.05
C TRP A 46 7.92 -2.86 -5.37
N ASP A 47 7.63 -3.63 -6.42
CA ASP A 47 7.12 -3.09 -7.68
C ASP A 47 5.77 -2.38 -7.51
N LEU A 48 4.89 -2.91 -6.66
CA LEU A 48 3.65 -2.24 -6.25
C LEU A 48 3.92 -0.90 -5.55
N VAL A 49 4.89 -0.84 -4.64
CA VAL A 49 5.28 0.42 -3.98
C VAL A 49 5.79 1.42 -5.02
N ASN A 50 6.67 0.99 -5.93
CA ASN A 50 7.18 1.82 -7.02
C ASN A 50 6.05 2.34 -7.91
N TYR A 51 5.09 1.49 -8.27
CA TYR A 51 3.91 1.89 -9.02
C TYR A 51 3.05 2.91 -8.26
N ILE A 52 2.84 2.73 -6.95
CA ILE A 52 2.11 3.72 -6.13
C ILE A 52 2.79 5.10 -6.17
N ARG A 53 4.13 5.16 -6.28
CA ARG A 53 4.87 6.42 -6.41
C ARG A 53 4.65 7.12 -7.74
N THR A 54 4.39 6.39 -8.82
CA THR A 54 4.09 6.99 -10.12
C THR A 54 2.69 7.62 -10.18
N LEU A 55 1.80 7.29 -9.23
CA LEU A 55 0.45 7.84 -9.16
C LEU A 55 0.38 9.25 -8.55
N LYS A 56 1.52 9.83 -8.15
CA LYS A 56 1.58 11.20 -7.63
C LYS A 56 1.19 12.17 -8.75
N LYS A 57 0.16 12.99 -8.50
CA LYS A 57 -0.18 14.14 -9.34
C LYS A 57 0.74 15.32 -9.03
#